data_AF-A0AAX2ID36-F1
#
_entry.id   AF-A0AAX2ID36-F1
#
_cell.length_a   1.000
_cell.length_b   1.000
_cell.length_c   1.000
_cell.angle_alpha   90.00
_cell.angle_beta   90.00
_cell.angle_gamma   90.00
#
_symmetry.space_group_name_H-M   'P 1'
#
loop_
_entity.id
_entity.type
_entity.pdbx_description
1 polymer ?
#
loop_
_entity_poly.entity_id
_entity_poly.type
_entity_poly.pdbx_seq_one_letter_code
_entity_poly.pdbx_strand_id
1 'polypeptide(L)'
;MATYGKKFAGGKFQLEYAEKLLDQGKVLKFEVSNLSNNLTRIYDIQVEFFEKGQRFIKNLELKNWGKFYPETIKNQFLKDLQKMNNLGDIQWIFRKTANIADMTTLKNGVLQALKKADGKAIEELGNISLDQVKKLFKNEAKFINKGNRIEFLLKKLEDDKVFNKIFEIVE
;
A
#
# COMPACT_ATOMS: atom_id res chain seq x y z
N MET A 1 -1.91 31.27 -1.40
CA MET A 1 -2.49 30.69 -2.64
C MET A 1 -1.87 29.33 -3.04
N ALA A 2 -0.59 29.04 -2.76
CA ALA A 2 0.08 27.77 -3.16
C ALA A 2 -0.42 26.49 -2.46
N THR A 3 -1.10 26.59 -1.31
CA THR A 3 -1.63 25.45 -0.55
C THR A 3 -2.95 24.91 -1.10
N TYR A 4 -3.81 25.77 -1.67
CA TYR A 4 -5.11 25.35 -2.22
C TYR A 4 -4.97 24.61 -3.54
N GLY A 5 -4.07 25.04 -4.44
CA GLY A 5 -3.83 24.37 -5.72
C GLY A 5 -3.30 22.93 -5.56
N LYS A 6 -2.42 22.69 -4.58
CA LYS A 6 -1.92 21.33 -4.28
C LYS A 6 -3.02 20.41 -3.71
N LYS A 7 -3.87 20.94 -2.83
CA LYS A 7 -5.04 20.20 -2.32
C LYS A 7 -6.02 19.87 -3.45
N PHE A 8 -6.27 20.82 -4.35
CA PHE A 8 -7.13 20.60 -5.52
C PHE A 8 -6.57 19.56 -6.48
N ALA A 9 -5.26 19.57 -6.74
CA ALA A 9 -4.62 18.55 -7.58
C ALA A 9 -4.69 17.13 -6.98
N GLY A 10 -4.59 17.01 -5.66
CA GLY A 10 -4.82 15.73 -4.95
C GLY A 10 -6.27 15.26 -5.09
N GLY A 11 -7.24 16.13 -4.79
CA GLY A 11 -8.65 15.80 -4.91
C GLY A 11 -9.08 15.48 -6.34
N LYS A 12 -8.57 16.20 -7.34
CA LYS A 12 -8.81 15.92 -8.76
C LYS A 12 -8.37 14.50 -9.12
N PHE A 13 -7.17 14.10 -8.72
CA PHE A 13 -6.68 12.73 -8.97
C PHE A 13 -7.58 11.66 -8.32
N GLN A 14 -8.02 11.89 -7.08
CA GLN A 14 -8.91 10.96 -6.39
C GLN A 14 -10.26 10.79 -7.12
N LEU A 15 -10.83 11.90 -7.60
CA LEU A 15 -12.10 11.89 -8.35
C LEU A 15 -11.97 11.22 -9.72
N GLU A 16 -10.89 11.53 -10.47
CA GLU A 16 -10.63 10.91 -11.78
C GLU A 16 -10.41 9.40 -11.65
N TYR A 17 -9.74 8.93 -10.59
CA TYR A 17 -9.57 7.51 -10.35
C TYR A 17 -10.88 6.84 -9.91
N ALA A 18 -11.68 7.52 -9.08
CA ALA A 18 -12.99 7.03 -8.67
C ALA A 18 -13.95 6.88 -9.86
N GLU A 19 -13.97 7.83 -10.80
CA GLU A 19 -14.76 7.77 -12.03
C GLU A 19 -14.47 6.49 -12.82
N LYS A 20 -13.18 6.17 -13.05
CA LYS A 20 -12.75 4.93 -13.72
C LYS A 20 -13.27 3.66 -13.02
N LEU A 21 -13.35 3.67 -11.68
CA LEU A 21 -13.87 2.52 -10.94
C LEU A 21 -15.41 2.43 -11.04
N LEU A 22 -16.11 3.56 -11.05
CA LEU A 22 -17.57 3.60 -11.25
C LEU A 22 -17.95 3.06 -12.64
N ASP A 23 -17.18 3.41 -13.68
CA ASP A 23 -17.37 2.89 -15.04
C ASP A 23 -17.21 1.36 -15.12
N GLN A 24 -16.42 0.78 -14.20
CA GLN A 24 -16.26 -0.67 -14.06
C GLN A 24 -17.37 -1.32 -13.19
N GLY A 25 -18.41 -0.56 -12.82
CA GLY A 25 -19.52 -1.02 -12.00
C GLY A 25 -19.16 -1.27 -10.53
N LYS A 26 -18.08 -0.66 -10.03
CA LYS A 26 -17.64 -0.82 -8.63
C LYS A 26 -18.44 0.07 -7.70
N VAL A 27 -18.66 -0.39 -6.47
CA VAL A 27 -19.29 0.42 -5.41
C VAL A 27 -18.20 1.06 -4.57
N LEU A 28 -18.27 2.39 -4.39
CA LEU A 28 -17.23 3.18 -3.73
C LEU A 28 -17.72 3.81 -2.43
N LYS A 29 -16.84 3.88 -1.43
CA LYS A 29 -16.99 4.73 -0.24
C LYS A 29 -15.72 5.55 -0.07
N PHE A 30 -15.85 6.80 0.34
CA PHE A 30 -14.71 7.71 0.54
C PHE A 30 -14.37 7.87 2.02
N GLU A 31 -13.11 8.19 2.31
CA GLU A 31 -12.64 8.56 3.66
C GLU A 31 -13.01 7.50 4.71
N VAL A 32 -12.75 6.23 4.41
CA VAL A 32 -13.16 5.12 5.26
C VAL A 32 -12.19 4.97 6.43
N SER A 33 -12.67 5.33 7.62
CA SER A 33 -11.90 5.24 8.85
C SER A 33 -11.93 3.85 9.46
N ASN A 34 -10.77 3.34 9.86
CA ASN A 34 -10.61 2.20 10.75
C ASN A 34 -9.84 2.68 11.99
N LEU A 35 -10.60 3.07 13.03
CA LEU A 35 -10.13 3.70 14.27
C LEU A 35 -9.93 2.70 15.43
N SER A 36 -9.84 1.39 15.15
CA SER A 36 -10.03 0.37 16.18
C SER A 36 -8.85 0.19 17.15
N ASN A 37 -7.68 0.78 16.89
CA ASN A 37 -6.45 0.64 17.70
C ASN A 37 -5.34 1.61 17.24
N ASN A 38 -4.11 1.45 17.77
CA ASN A 38 -2.92 2.23 17.39
C ASN A 38 -2.53 2.15 15.90
N LEU A 39 -3.18 1.28 15.13
CA LEU A 39 -3.06 1.20 13.67
C LEU A 39 -4.09 2.08 12.97
N THR A 40 -4.72 3.06 13.63
CA THR A 40 -5.70 3.98 13.02
C THR A 40 -5.31 4.43 11.61
N ARG A 41 -6.22 4.20 10.65
CA ARG A 41 -6.06 4.58 9.24
C ARG A 41 -7.37 5.13 8.70
N ILE A 42 -7.26 6.12 7.85
CA ILE A 42 -8.32 6.58 6.96
C ILE A 42 -7.81 6.28 5.56
N TYR A 43 -8.61 5.58 4.77
CA TYR A 43 -8.30 5.28 3.37
C TYR A 43 -9.11 6.20 2.46
N ASP A 44 -8.50 6.66 1.38
CA ASP A 44 -9.12 7.60 0.45
C ASP A 44 -10.39 7.01 -0.17
N ILE A 45 -10.32 5.74 -0.60
CA ILE A 45 -11.43 5.02 -1.24
C ILE A 45 -11.49 3.58 -0.72
N GLN A 46 -12.68 3.08 -0.42
CA GLN A 46 -12.98 1.66 -0.31
C GLN A 46 -13.78 1.22 -1.52
N VAL A 47 -13.33 0.16 -2.17
CA VAL A 47 -13.96 -0.45 -3.33
C VAL A 47 -14.57 -1.78 -2.91
N GLU A 48 -15.86 -1.93 -3.17
CA GLU A 48 -16.57 -3.20 -3.08
C GLU A 48 -16.83 -3.76 -4.49
N PHE A 49 -16.52 -5.04 -4.68
CA PHE A 49 -16.75 -5.74 -5.93
C PHE A 49 -17.00 -7.23 -5.72
N PHE A 50 -17.58 -7.87 -6.74
CA PHE A 50 -17.91 -9.29 -6.72
C PHE A 50 -17.08 -10.04 -7.76
N GLU A 51 -16.43 -11.12 -7.36
CA GLU A 51 -15.81 -12.08 -8.27
C GLU A 51 -16.39 -13.46 -7.98
N LYS A 52 -16.91 -14.13 -9.01
CA LYS A 52 -17.52 -15.47 -8.91
C LYS A 52 -18.58 -15.57 -7.77
N GLY A 53 -19.36 -14.51 -7.56
CA GLY A 53 -20.39 -14.44 -6.52
C GLY A 53 -19.87 -14.16 -5.11
N GLN A 54 -18.55 -14.08 -4.90
CA GLN A 54 -17.96 -13.71 -3.62
C GLN A 54 -17.72 -12.21 -3.55
N ARG A 55 -18.09 -11.60 -2.42
CA ARG A 55 -17.86 -10.18 -2.14
C ARG A 55 -16.43 -9.94 -1.69
N PHE A 56 -15.78 -8.96 -2.30
CA PHE A 56 -14.44 -8.49 -1.97
C PHE A 56 -14.47 -7.02 -1.60
N ILE A 57 -13.67 -6.66 -0.61
CA ILE A 57 -13.43 -5.27 -0.21
C ILE A 57 -11.94 -4.99 -0.39
N LYS A 58 -11.63 -3.88 -1.04
CA LYS A 58 -10.28 -3.36 -1.17
C LYS A 58 -10.26 -1.91 -0.68
N ASN A 59 -9.31 -1.57 0.17
CA ASN A 59 -9.05 -0.18 0.54
C ASN A 59 -7.93 0.38 -0.33
N LEU A 60 -8.08 1.63 -0.76
CA LEU A 60 -7.15 2.30 -1.64
C LEU A 60 -6.56 3.52 -0.94
N GLU A 61 -5.25 3.68 -1.08
CA GLU A 61 -4.50 4.87 -0.69
C GLU A 61 -3.94 5.54 -1.95
N LEU A 62 -4.42 6.72 -2.27
CA LEU A 62 -4.12 7.44 -3.51
C LEU A 62 -3.04 8.50 -3.27
N LYS A 63 -1.92 8.39 -3.98
CA LYS A 63 -0.75 9.25 -3.83
C LYS A 63 -0.47 10.05 -5.10
N ASN A 64 -0.72 11.36 -5.02
CA ASN A 64 -0.27 12.34 -6.02
C ASN A 64 1.02 13.04 -5.57
N TRP A 65 2.12 12.28 -5.57
CA TRP A 65 3.39 12.70 -4.99
C TRP A 65 4.28 13.42 -5.99
N GLY A 66 4.59 14.69 -5.70
CA GLY A 66 5.58 15.45 -6.48
C GLY A 66 7.03 15.01 -6.24
N LYS A 67 7.29 14.25 -5.17
CA LYS A 67 8.58 13.60 -4.85
C LYS A 67 8.32 12.39 -3.96
N PHE A 68 9.30 11.50 -3.78
CA PHE A 68 9.14 10.35 -2.90
C PHE A 68 9.21 10.75 -1.41
N TYR A 69 8.34 10.18 -0.56
CA TYR A 69 8.25 10.47 0.87
C TYR A 69 8.49 9.20 1.71
N PRO A 70 9.74 8.91 2.10
CA PRO A 70 10.09 7.71 2.88
C PRO A 70 9.32 7.59 4.20
N GLU A 71 9.10 8.72 4.87
CA GLU A 71 8.43 8.77 6.17
C GLU A 71 6.97 8.30 6.10
N THR A 72 6.31 8.50 4.96
CA THR A 72 4.95 7.99 4.73
C THR A 72 4.95 6.46 4.59
N ILE A 73 5.98 5.87 3.98
CA ILE A 73 6.15 4.41 3.93
C ILE A 73 6.36 3.85 5.33
N LYS A 74 7.26 4.45 6.12
CA LYS A 74 7.53 4.00 7.50
C LYS A 74 6.29 4.09 8.39
N ASN A 75 5.53 5.17 8.30
CA ASN A 75 4.44 5.42 9.25
C ASN A 75 3.08 4.86 8.82
N GLN A 76 2.79 4.79 7.52
CA GLN A 76 1.49 4.36 7.02
C GLN A 76 1.56 2.96 6.39
N PHE A 77 2.47 2.74 5.45
CA PHE A 77 2.56 1.45 4.75
C PHE A 77 2.86 0.29 5.71
N LEU A 78 3.71 0.50 6.73
CA LEU A 78 3.92 -0.52 7.77
C LEU A 78 2.66 -0.87 8.57
N LYS A 79 1.78 0.10 8.81
CA LYS A 79 0.49 -0.16 9.47
C LYS A 79 -0.45 -0.92 8.55
N ASP A 80 -0.42 -0.61 7.26
CA ASP A 80 -1.21 -1.32 6.25
C ASP A 80 -0.76 -2.79 6.15
N LEU A 81 0.55 -3.05 6.14
CA LEU A 81 1.08 -4.43 6.21
C LEU A 81 0.63 -5.18 7.46
N GLN A 82 0.45 -4.49 8.59
CA GLN A 82 -0.07 -5.09 9.83
C GLN A 82 -1.58 -5.37 9.79
N LYS A 83 -2.33 -4.62 8.97
CA LYS A 83 -3.78 -4.74 8.82
C LYS A 83 -4.22 -5.70 7.70
N MET A 84 -3.39 -5.84 6.67
CA MET A 84 -3.69 -6.58 5.45
C MET A 84 -4.00 -8.05 5.76
N ASN A 85 -5.18 -8.54 5.38
CA ASN A 85 -5.56 -9.93 5.56
C ASN A 85 -5.05 -10.81 4.41
N ASN A 86 -5.04 -10.25 3.20
CA ASN A 86 -4.51 -10.87 1.99
C ASN A 86 -3.78 -9.80 1.17
N LEU A 87 -2.74 -10.20 0.44
CA LEU A 87 -1.99 -9.29 -0.44
C LEU A 87 -2.94 -8.55 -1.40
N GLY A 88 -2.92 -7.22 -1.31
CA GLY A 88 -3.69 -6.32 -2.18
C GLY A 88 -5.10 -5.98 -1.68
N ASP A 89 -5.51 -6.41 -0.48
CA ASP A 89 -6.75 -5.89 0.14
C ASP A 89 -6.62 -4.44 0.63
N ILE A 90 -5.38 -3.95 0.77
CA ILE A 90 -5.01 -2.55 0.82
C ILE A 90 -4.04 -2.31 -0.34
N GLN A 91 -4.36 -1.37 -1.23
CA GLN A 91 -3.56 -1.06 -2.41
C GLN A 91 -3.22 0.42 -2.44
N TRP A 92 -1.98 0.74 -2.79
CA TRP A 92 -1.49 2.10 -2.92
C TRP A 92 -1.40 2.46 -4.40
N ILE A 93 -2.20 3.45 -4.80
CA ILE A 93 -2.30 3.90 -6.18
C ILE A 93 -1.52 5.20 -6.32
N PHE A 94 -0.48 5.19 -7.14
CA PHE A 94 0.38 6.33 -7.39
C PHE A 94 0.03 6.98 -8.70
N ARG A 95 -0.15 8.30 -8.69
CA ARG A 95 -0.15 9.06 -9.92
C ARG A 95 1.27 9.10 -10.48
N LYS A 96 1.42 8.84 -11.78
CA LYS A 96 2.68 8.96 -12.49
C LYS A 96 3.15 10.40 -12.45
N THR A 97 4.36 10.60 -11.94
CA THR A 97 5.05 11.90 -11.93
C THR A 97 6.48 11.72 -12.39
N ALA A 98 7.21 12.80 -12.64
CA ALA A 98 8.62 12.73 -13.04
C ALA A 98 9.49 11.95 -12.04
N ASN A 99 9.12 11.93 -10.75
CA ASN A 99 9.87 11.26 -9.69
C ASN A 99 9.34 9.85 -9.35
N ILE A 100 8.15 9.49 -9.86
CA ILE A 100 7.53 8.17 -9.71
C ILE A 100 7.00 7.79 -11.09
N ALA A 101 7.93 7.55 -12.00
CA ALA A 101 7.63 7.36 -13.41
C ALA A 101 7.22 5.92 -13.74
N ASP A 102 7.74 4.95 -12.98
CA ASP A 102 7.56 3.52 -13.20
C ASP A 102 7.63 2.71 -11.91
N MET A 103 7.21 1.44 -12.01
CA MET A 103 7.14 0.52 -10.88
C MET A 103 8.52 0.21 -10.29
N THR A 104 9.57 0.21 -11.09
CA THR A 104 10.95 -0.03 -10.62
C THR A 104 11.43 1.08 -9.70
N THR A 105 11.19 2.34 -10.09
CA THR A 105 11.53 3.54 -9.31
C THR A 105 10.75 3.55 -7.99
N LEU A 106 9.45 3.24 -8.04
CA LEU A 106 8.62 3.13 -6.84
C LEU A 106 9.10 2.02 -5.91
N LYS A 107 9.37 0.83 -6.44
CA LYS A 107 9.86 -0.33 -5.67
C LYS A 107 11.18 -0.02 -4.99
N ASN A 108 12.12 0.59 -5.70
CA ASN A 108 13.40 1.00 -5.13
C ASN A 108 13.21 2.00 -3.99
N GLY A 109 12.36 3.01 -4.16
CA GLY A 109 12.06 3.98 -3.11
C GLY A 109 11.43 3.33 -1.87
N VAL A 110 10.47 2.43 -2.06
CA VAL A 110 9.81 1.70 -0.96
C VAL A 110 10.82 0.83 -0.22
N LEU A 111 11.62 0.02 -0.93
CA LEU A 111 12.63 -0.83 -0.31
C LEU A 111 13.71 -0.03 0.42
N GLN A 112 14.13 1.11 -0.14
CA GLN A 112 15.04 2.04 0.53
C GLN A 112 14.43 2.64 1.80
N ALA A 113 13.14 2.98 1.80
CA ALA A 113 12.48 3.48 3.00
C ALA A 113 12.35 2.42 4.11
N LEU A 114 12.32 1.14 3.74
CA LEU A 114 12.23 -0.01 4.63
C LEU A 114 13.59 -0.55 5.10
N LYS A 115 14.70 -0.04 4.55
CA LYS A 115 16.07 -0.40 4.92
C LYS A 115 16.81 0.81 5.50
N LYS A 116 17.75 0.57 6.40
CA LYS A 116 18.75 1.54 6.88
C LYS A 116 19.84 1.71 5.82
N ALA A 117 20.71 2.71 6.00
CA ALA A 117 21.82 2.97 5.07
C ALA A 117 22.80 1.79 4.93
N ASP A 118 22.90 0.93 5.95
CA ASP A 118 23.71 -0.30 5.94
C ASP A 118 22.99 -1.50 5.28
N GLY A 119 21.81 -1.29 4.70
CA GLY A 119 21.00 -2.31 4.03
C GLY A 119 20.15 -3.17 4.98
N LYS A 120 20.28 -3.01 6.30
CA LYS A 120 19.46 -3.76 7.27
C LYS A 120 18.05 -3.22 7.34
N ALA A 121 17.09 -4.03 7.79
CA ALA A 121 15.73 -3.58 8.03
C ALA A 121 15.67 -2.43 9.05
N ILE A 122 14.73 -1.51 8.86
CA ILE A 122 14.39 -0.52 9.90
C ILE A 122 13.74 -1.20 11.12
N GLU A 123 13.79 -0.57 12.29
CA GLU A 123 13.34 -1.16 13.56
C GLU A 123 11.81 -1.32 13.60
N GLU A 124 11.09 -0.41 12.95
CA GLU A 124 9.64 -0.34 12.91
C GLU A 124 9.02 -1.57 12.21
N LEU A 125 9.78 -2.24 11.32
CA LEU A 125 9.38 -3.53 10.75
C LEU A 125 9.23 -4.62 11.82
N GLY A 126 9.92 -4.48 12.96
CA GLY A 126 9.80 -5.38 14.11
C GLY A 126 8.37 -5.49 14.65
N ASN A 127 7.53 -4.47 14.44
CA ASN A 127 6.12 -4.44 14.81
C ASN A 127 5.26 -5.42 13.99
N ILE A 128 5.75 -5.90 12.84
CA ILE A 128 5.04 -6.90 12.05
C ILE A 128 5.25 -8.27 12.70
N SER A 129 4.15 -8.87 13.17
CA SER A 129 4.17 -10.16 13.85
C SER A 129 4.46 -11.32 12.89
N LEU A 130 4.94 -12.44 13.43
CA LEU A 130 5.15 -13.66 12.66
C LEU A 130 3.87 -14.14 11.99
N ASP A 131 2.77 -14.16 12.72
CA ASP A 131 1.47 -14.63 12.23
C ASP A 131 0.97 -13.74 11.09
N GLN A 132 1.25 -12.44 11.16
CA GLN A 132 0.90 -11.52 10.10
C GLN A 132 1.68 -11.81 8.80
N VAL A 133 2.99 -12.04 8.89
CA VAL A 133 3.78 -12.43 7.70
C VAL A 133 3.31 -13.78 7.14
N LYS A 134 3.05 -14.77 8.00
CA LYS A 134 2.51 -16.08 7.57
C LYS A 134 1.14 -15.95 6.90
N LYS A 135 0.29 -15.06 7.39
CA LYS A 135 -1.03 -14.79 6.84
C LYS A 135 -0.97 -14.19 5.43
N LEU A 136 -0.01 -13.29 5.18
CA LEU A 136 0.21 -12.72 3.85
C LEU A 136 0.80 -13.74 2.86
N PHE A 137 1.64 -14.66 3.35
CA PHE A 137 2.34 -15.67 2.54
C PHE A 137 2.01 -17.10 2.98
N LYS A 138 0.71 -17.46 2.90
CA LYS A 138 0.17 -18.73 3.44
C LYS A 138 0.88 -19.97 2.89
N ASN A 139 1.25 -19.95 1.61
CA ASN A 139 1.89 -21.09 0.94
C ASN A 139 3.31 -21.35 1.46
N GLU A 140 3.98 -20.32 1.95
CA GLU A 140 5.34 -20.38 2.48
C GLU A 140 5.39 -20.38 4.00
N ALA A 141 4.24 -20.32 4.69
CA ALA A 141 4.14 -20.13 6.13
C ALA A 141 4.98 -21.12 6.96
N LYS A 142 5.18 -22.34 6.48
CA LYS A 142 6.02 -23.36 7.14
C LYS A 142 7.52 -23.02 7.20
N PHE A 143 7.99 -22.15 6.30
CA PHE A 143 9.39 -21.72 6.20
C PHE A 143 9.66 -20.38 6.93
N ILE A 144 8.62 -19.76 7.49
CA ILE A 144 8.70 -18.45 8.14
C ILE A 144 8.73 -18.66 9.66
N ASN A 145 9.72 -18.10 10.32
CA ASN A 145 9.92 -18.13 11.77
C ASN A 145 10.28 -16.74 12.31
N LYS A 146 10.39 -16.62 13.64
CA LYS A 146 10.67 -15.32 14.27
C LYS A 146 11.97 -14.67 13.78
N GLY A 147 13.00 -15.46 13.48
CA GLY A 147 14.31 -14.97 13.07
C GLY A 147 14.36 -14.47 11.63
N ASN A 148 13.61 -15.07 10.70
CA ASN A 148 13.68 -14.73 9.28
C ASN A 148 12.48 -13.90 8.76
N ARG A 149 11.42 -13.67 9.55
CA ARG A 149 10.16 -13.08 9.05
C ARG A 149 10.33 -11.73 8.32
N ILE A 150 11.22 -10.87 8.81
CA ILE A 150 11.41 -9.52 8.26
C ILE A 150 12.21 -9.59 6.96
N GLU A 151 13.29 -10.37 6.95
CA GLU A 151 14.06 -10.62 5.74
C GLU A 151 13.19 -11.29 4.66
N PHE A 152 12.38 -12.26 5.04
CA PHE A 152 11.43 -12.93 4.15
C PHE A 152 10.43 -11.92 3.56
N LEU A 153 9.84 -11.05 4.38
CA LEU A 153 8.91 -10.01 3.92
C LEU A 153 9.59 -9.07 2.91
N LEU A 154 10.79 -8.57 3.22
CA LEU A 154 11.53 -7.67 2.33
C LEU A 154 11.87 -8.35 1.00
N LYS A 155 12.33 -9.60 1.04
CA LYS A 155 12.59 -10.40 -0.17
C LYS A 155 11.33 -10.62 -1.01
N LYS A 156 10.17 -10.81 -0.37
CA LYS A 156 8.89 -10.91 -1.08
C LYS A 156 8.49 -9.58 -1.71
N LEU A 157 8.79 -8.43 -1.10
CA LEU A 157 8.54 -7.13 -1.71
C LEU A 157 9.47 -6.81 -2.88
N GLU A 158 10.58 -7.53 -3.05
CA GLU A 158 11.44 -7.43 -4.23
C GLU A 158 10.84 -8.12 -5.48
N ASP A 159 9.93 -9.08 -5.27
CA ASP A 159 9.20 -9.80 -6.33
C ASP A 159 8.12 -8.90 -6.96
N ASP A 160 8.19 -8.70 -8.29
CA ASP A 160 7.26 -7.82 -9.02
C ASP A 160 5.81 -8.27 -8.91
N LYS A 161 5.52 -9.58 -8.86
CA LYS A 161 4.14 -10.08 -8.75
C LYS A 161 3.55 -9.79 -7.37
N VAL A 162 4.37 -9.79 -6.33
CA VAL A 162 3.94 -9.40 -4.98
C VAL A 162 3.81 -7.89 -4.91
N PHE A 163 4.80 -7.15 -5.41
CA PHE A 163 4.82 -5.70 -5.36
C PHE A 163 3.64 -5.09 -6.10
N ASN A 164 3.34 -5.58 -7.32
CA ASN A 164 2.24 -5.08 -8.16
C ASN A 164 0.84 -5.41 -7.62
N LYS A 165 0.72 -6.31 -6.62
CA LYS A 165 -0.55 -6.51 -5.91
C LYS A 165 -0.84 -5.40 -4.89
N ILE A 166 0.22 -4.78 -4.39
CA ILE A 166 0.17 -3.76 -3.32
C ILE A 166 0.23 -2.37 -3.93
N PHE A 167 1.01 -2.19 -4.99
CA PHE A 167 1.30 -0.90 -5.60
C PHE A 167 0.88 -0.87 -7.06
N GLU A 168 0.36 0.26 -7.50
CA GLU A 168 -0.03 0.52 -8.88
C GLU A 168 0.36 1.95 -9.25
N ILE A 169 0.78 2.17 -10.50
CA ILE A 169 1.00 3.50 -11.07
C ILE A 169 -0.01 3.73 -12.18
N VAL A 170 -0.65 4.89 -12.15
CA VAL A 170 -1.65 5.33 -13.14
C VAL A 170 -1.36 6.75 -13.60
N GLU A 171 -1.84 7.10 -14.80
CA GLU A 171 -1.73 8.45 -15.38
C GLU A 171 -2.60 9.49 -14.64
#